data_AF-A0A373HJV1-F1
#
_entry.id   AF-A0A373HJV1-F1
#
_cell.length_a   1.000
_cell.length_b   1.000
_cell.length_c   1.000
_cell.angle_alpha   90.00
_cell.angle_beta   90.00
_cell.angle_gamma   90.00
#
_symmetry.space_group_name_H-M   'P 1'
#
loop_
_entity.id
_entity.type
_entity.pdbx_description
1 polymer ?
#
loop_
_entity_poly.entity_id
_entity_poly.type
_entity_poly.pdbx_seq_one_letter_code
_entity_poly.pdbx_strand_id
1 'polypeptide(L)'
;NSSEGIGIDLGLKDFAIASNGKTYKNINKSAKLKKLEKKLIREQRSLSRKYENIKKGGSTQKRNIQKQRLKIQKLHHRIDNIRTDYINKTIAEIVKTKPSYITIEDLNVSGMMKNKHLSKAVASQKFYEFKTKLQAKCRENGIELRVVDRWFPSSKTCHCCKSIKKDLKLSDRLFRCDCGYIEDRDFNAALNLRDATTYEVA
;
A
#
# COMPACT_ATOMS: atom_id res chain seq x y z
N ASN A 1 -3.03 -11.21 -28.89
CA ASN A 1 -2.92 -9.74 -28.75
C ASN A 1 -1.88 -9.44 -27.70
N SER A 2 -0.77 -8.84 -28.13
CA SER A 2 0.46 -8.57 -27.39
C SER A 2 0.21 -8.27 -25.92
N SER A 3 0.87 -9.02 -25.03
CA SER A 3 0.85 -8.84 -23.58
C SER A 3 1.36 -7.44 -23.22
N GLU A 4 0.48 -6.44 -23.24
CA GLU A 4 0.80 -5.09 -22.79
C GLU A 4 1.34 -5.12 -21.37
N GLY A 5 2.26 -4.21 -21.06
CA GLY A 5 2.72 -4.03 -19.69
C GLY A 5 1.61 -3.52 -18.77
N ILE A 6 1.85 -3.57 -17.47
CA ILE A 6 0.93 -3.07 -16.45
C ILE A 6 1.63 -2.02 -15.59
N GLY A 7 1.09 -0.81 -15.54
CA GLY A 7 1.47 0.19 -14.54
C GLY A 7 0.62 0.03 -13.27
N ILE A 8 1.23 0.16 -12.10
CA ILE A 8 0.55 0.04 -10.80
C ILE A 8 0.82 1.29 -9.96
N ASP A 9 -0.23 2.07 -9.70
CA ASP A 9 -0.22 3.19 -8.77
C ASP A 9 -0.58 2.69 -7.35
N LEU A 10 0.27 2.98 -6.35
CA LEU A 10 0.10 2.51 -4.97
C LEU A 10 -0.43 3.64 -4.08
N GLY A 11 -1.44 3.33 -3.25
CA GLY A 11 -2.18 4.39 -2.56
C GLY A 11 -2.60 4.11 -1.12
N LEU A 12 -3.04 5.16 -0.43
CA LEU A 12 -3.71 5.08 0.87
C LEU A 12 -5.23 5.00 0.75
N LYS A 13 -5.81 5.49 -0.37
CA LYS A 13 -7.26 5.43 -0.64
C LYS A 13 -7.65 4.01 -1.01
N ASP A 14 -7.16 3.58 -2.15
CA ASP A 14 -7.11 2.19 -2.65
C ASP A 14 -5.67 1.70 -2.48
N PHE A 15 -5.48 0.38 -2.33
CA PHE A 15 -4.14 -0.18 -2.11
C PHE A 15 -3.29 -0.08 -3.38
N ALA A 16 -3.87 -0.46 -4.51
CA ALA A 16 -3.23 -0.42 -5.82
C ALA A 16 -4.27 -0.19 -6.92
N ILE A 17 -3.95 0.62 -7.93
CA ILE A 17 -4.74 0.78 -9.16
C ILE A 17 -3.86 0.38 -10.33
N ALA A 18 -4.34 -0.55 -11.16
CA ALA A 18 -3.60 -1.08 -12.29
C ALA A 18 -4.14 -0.51 -13.61
N SER A 19 -3.23 -0.29 -14.56
CA SER A 19 -3.55 0.26 -15.89
C SER A 19 -4.50 -0.61 -16.73
N ASN A 20 -4.70 -1.87 -16.35
CA ASN A 20 -5.67 -2.78 -16.96
C ASN A 20 -7.10 -2.62 -16.41
N GLY A 21 -7.39 -1.52 -15.70
CA GLY A 21 -8.70 -1.18 -15.14
C GLY A 21 -8.99 -1.79 -13.77
N LYS A 22 -8.05 -2.58 -13.21
CA LYS A 22 -8.26 -3.27 -11.95
C LYS A 22 -7.90 -2.41 -10.74
N THR A 23 -8.81 -2.35 -9.77
CA THR A 23 -8.59 -1.63 -8.51
C THR A 23 -8.55 -2.60 -7.33
N TYR A 24 -7.46 -2.58 -6.58
CA TYR A 24 -7.29 -3.32 -5.33
C TYR A 24 -7.61 -2.43 -4.14
N LYS A 25 -8.68 -2.74 -3.41
CA LYS A 25 -9.14 -1.93 -2.29
C LYS A 25 -8.17 -1.96 -1.10
N ASN A 26 -8.22 -0.93 -0.27
CA ASN A 26 -7.40 -0.89 0.93
C ASN A 26 -7.98 -1.83 2.02
N ILE A 27 -7.34 -2.99 2.23
CA ILE A 27 -7.79 -4.01 3.20
C ILE A 27 -7.88 -3.48 4.65
N ASN A 28 -7.09 -2.46 5.00
CA ASN A 28 -7.13 -1.81 6.32
C ASN A 28 -8.44 -1.09 6.60
N LYS A 29 -9.23 -0.78 5.57
CA LYS A 29 -10.56 -0.18 5.72
C LYS A 29 -11.65 -1.21 6.00
N SER A 30 -11.38 -2.50 5.85
CA SER A 30 -12.34 -3.59 6.08
C SER A 30 -12.85 -3.62 7.53
N ALA A 31 -14.12 -3.99 7.71
CA ALA A 31 -14.73 -4.11 9.04
C ALA A 31 -13.96 -5.10 9.94
N LYS A 32 -13.47 -6.19 9.35
CA LYS A 32 -12.68 -7.22 10.05
C LYS A 32 -11.38 -6.64 10.62
N LEU A 33 -10.57 -5.94 9.82
CA LEU A 33 -9.32 -5.35 10.33
C LEU A 33 -9.61 -4.22 11.33
N LYS A 34 -10.60 -3.36 11.07
CA LYS A 34 -11.01 -2.33 12.04
C LYS A 34 -11.39 -2.92 13.41
N LYS A 35 -12.12 -4.05 13.43
CA LYS A 35 -12.48 -4.76 14.68
C LYS A 35 -11.25 -5.32 15.40
N LEU A 36 -10.30 -5.89 14.66
CA LEU A 36 -9.05 -6.41 15.23
C LEU A 36 -8.15 -5.29 15.77
N GLU A 37 -8.02 -4.17 15.05
CA GLU A 37 -7.26 -3.01 15.54
C GLU A 37 -7.88 -2.40 16.80
N LYS A 38 -9.21 -2.23 16.83
CA LYS A 38 -9.92 -1.77 18.05
C LYS A 38 -9.69 -2.72 19.21
N LYS A 39 -9.66 -4.03 18.97
CA LYS A 39 -9.32 -5.03 19.99
C LYS A 39 -7.87 -4.87 20.44
N LEU A 40 -6.92 -4.75 19.52
CA LEU A 40 -5.50 -4.54 19.83
C LEU A 40 -5.29 -3.34 20.74
N ILE A 41 -5.89 -2.18 20.42
CA ILE A 41 -5.82 -0.97 21.25
C ILE A 41 -6.35 -1.22 22.67
N ARG A 42 -7.49 -1.91 22.80
CA ARG A 42 -8.05 -2.25 24.11
C ARG A 42 -7.12 -3.17 24.92
N GLU A 43 -6.54 -4.18 24.29
CA GLU A 43 -5.61 -5.08 24.95
C GLU A 43 -4.30 -4.38 25.35
N GLN A 44 -3.79 -3.44 24.53
CA GLN A 44 -2.63 -2.60 24.84
C GLN A 44 -2.91 -1.67 26.04
N ARG A 45 -4.08 -1.03 26.09
CA ARG A 45 -4.51 -0.23 27.26
C ARG A 45 -4.66 -1.07 28.52
N SER A 46 -5.16 -2.31 28.40
CA SER A 46 -5.21 -3.26 29.52
C SER A 46 -3.82 -3.59 30.03
N LEU A 47 -2.84 -3.81 29.13
CA LEU A 47 -1.44 -4.03 29.50
C LEU A 47 -0.83 -2.80 30.19
N SER A 48 -1.06 -1.58 29.68
CA SER A 48 -0.57 -0.34 30.30
C SER A 48 -1.06 -0.19 31.73
N ARG A 49 -2.37 -0.36 31.95
CA ARG A 49 -2.97 -0.28 33.30
C ARG A 49 -2.40 -1.31 34.27
N LYS A 50 -2.10 -2.52 33.79
CA LYS A 50 -1.41 -3.54 34.61
C LYS A 50 -0.01 -3.07 35.05
N TYR A 51 0.74 -2.41 34.17
CA TYR A 51 2.04 -1.82 34.55
C TYR A 51 1.89 -0.66 35.52
N GLU A 52 0.93 0.22 35.29
CA GLU A 52 0.64 1.34 36.20
C GLU A 52 0.26 0.86 37.59
N ASN A 53 -0.56 -0.20 37.70
CA ASN A 53 -0.93 -0.78 38.99
C ASN A 53 0.29 -1.29 39.77
N ILE A 54 1.26 -1.93 39.09
CA ILE A 54 2.52 -2.34 39.75
C ILE A 54 3.30 -1.13 40.27
N LYS A 55 3.39 -0.05 39.47
CA LYS A 55 4.09 1.17 39.88
C LYS A 55 3.44 1.84 41.09
N LYS A 56 2.12 1.72 41.24
CA LYS A 56 1.34 2.28 42.36
C LYS A 56 1.30 1.38 43.61
N GLY A 57 2.13 0.33 43.66
CA GLY A 57 2.17 -0.61 44.80
C GLY A 57 1.04 -1.65 44.81
N GLY A 58 0.24 -1.73 43.75
CA GLY A 58 -0.83 -2.72 43.62
C GLY A 58 -0.33 -4.12 43.27
N SER A 59 -1.06 -5.15 43.71
CA SER A 59 -0.70 -6.56 43.54
C SER A 59 -1.11 -7.13 42.16
N THR A 60 -0.45 -6.70 41.07
CA THR A 60 -0.62 -7.37 39.77
C THR A 60 0.39 -8.50 39.60
N GLN A 61 -0.11 -9.74 39.50
CA GLN A 61 0.75 -10.90 39.28
C GLN A 61 1.48 -10.83 37.93
N LYS A 62 2.81 -11.08 37.92
CA LYS A 62 3.65 -11.12 36.71
C LYS A 62 3.08 -12.06 35.63
N ARG A 63 2.49 -13.20 36.04
CA ARG A 63 1.82 -14.17 35.13
C ARG A 63 0.67 -13.53 34.34
N ASN A 64 -0.10 -12.60 34.93
CA ASN A 64 -1.22 -11.92 34.26
C ASN A 64 -0.76 -10.89 33.23
N ILE A 65 0.45 -10.33 33.39
CA ILE A 65 1.11 -9.48 32.40
C ILE A 65 1.61 -10.32 31.22
N GLN A 66 2.26 -11.45 31.49
CA GLN A 66 2.72 -12.36 30.43
C GLN A 66 1.55 -12.88 29.57
N LYS A 67 0.44 -13.30 30.19
CA LYS A 67 -0.80 -13.68 29.48
C LYS A 67 -1.30 -12.56 28.57
N GLN A 68 -1.25 -11.31 29.05
CA GLN A 68 -1.68 -10.13 28.29
C GLN A 68 -0.76 -9.84 27.09
N ARG A 69 0.57 -9.90 27.30
CA ARG A 69 1.57 -9.74 26.23
C ARG A 69 1.34 -10.77 25.12
N LEU A 70 1.15 -12.04 25.49
CA LEU A 70 0.87 -13.10 24.51
C LEU A 70 -0.41 -12.83 23.71
N LYS A 71 -1.47 -12.32 24.36
CA LYS A 71 -2.71 -11.94 23.67
C LYS A 71 -2.49 -10.82 22.65
N ILE A 72 -1.69 -9.81 22.99
CA ILE A 72 -1.29 -8.72 22.09
C ILE A 72 -0.46 -9.25 20.92
N GLN A 73 0.54 -10.10 21.17
CA GLN A 73 1.36 -10.72 20.13
C GLN A 73 0.52 -11.54 19.14
N LYS A 74 -0.41 -12.36 19.64
CA LYS A 74 -1.35 -13.12 18.80
C LYS A 74 -2.23 -12.21 17.92
N LEU A 75 -2.63 -11.04 18.43
CA LEU A 75 -3.39 -10.06 17.65
C LEU A 75 -2.53 -9.39 16.57
N HIS A 76 -1.29 -9.01 16.89
CA HIS A 76 -0.34 -8.47 15.90
C HIS A 76 -0.14 -9.48 14.77
N HIS A 77 0.23 -10.72 15.11
CA HIS A 77 0.44 -11.79 14.12
C HIS A 77 -0.81 -12.03 13.25
N ARG A 78 -2.01 -12.04 13.85
CA ARG A 78 -3.26 -12.20 13.09
C ARG A 78 -3.51 -11.05 12.12
N ILE A 79 -3.28 -9.81 12.53
CA ILE A 79 -3.44 -8.63 11.66
C ILE A 79 -2.40 -8.68 10.53
N ASP A 80 -1.16 -9.03 10.87
CA ASP A 80 -0.05 -9.13 9.93
C ASP A 80 -0.33 -10.17 8.84
N ASN A 81 -0.73 -11.37 9.24
CA ASN A 81 -1.09 -12.45 8.32
C ASN A 81 -2.22 -12.07 7.36
N ILE A 82 -3.24 -11.33 7.83
CA ILE A 82 -4.32 -10.87 6.96
C ILE A 82 -3.81 -9.89 5.89
N ARG A 83 -2.91 -8.97 6.27
CA ARG A 83 -2.33 -8.00 5.33
C ARG A 83 -1.41 -8.69 4.33
N THR A 84 -0.56 -9.59 4.80
CA THR A 84 0.36 -10.35 3.95
C THR A 84 -0.37 -11.30 3.01
N ASP A 85 -1.44 -11.97 3.46
CA ASP A 85 -2.32 -12.77 2.59
C ASP A 85 -2.95 -11.91 1.48
N TYR A 86 -3.44 -10.72 1.83
CA TYR A 86 -4.00 -9.79 0.85
C TYR A 86 -2.97 -9.33 -0.20
N ILE A 87 -1.74 -9.02 0.23
CA ILE A 87 -0.63 -8.67 -0.65
C ILE A 87 -0.30 -9.84 -1.59
N ASN A 88 -0.11 -11.04 -1.05
CA ASN A 88 0.20 -12.23 -1.84
C ASN A 88 -0.87 -12.51 -2.91
N LYS A 89 -2.16 -12.40 -2.54
CA LYS A 89 -3.29 -12.59 -3.47
C LYS A 89 -3.30 -11.53 -4.56
N THR A 90 -3.11 -10.26 -4.20
CA THR A 90 -3.03 -9.15 -5.15
C THR A 90 -1.92 -9.39 -6.17
N ILE A 91 -0.71 -9.72 -5.71
CA ILE A 91 0.44 -10.01 -6.58
C ILE A 91 0.16 -11.21 -7.48
N ALA A 92 -0.33 -12.32 -6.91
CA ALA A 92 -0.65 -13.51 -7.68
C ALA A 92 -1.69 -13.22 -8.79
N GLU A 93 -2.67 -12.37 -8.49
CA GLU A 93 -3.70 -11.97 -9.44
C GLU A 93 -3.16 -11.11 -10.59
N ILE A 94 -2.22 -10.20 -10.30
CA ILE A 94 -1.54 -9.37 -11.30
C ILE A 94 -0.63 -10.25 -12.18
N VAL A 95 0.23 -11.06 -11.57
CA VAL A 95 1.20 -11.90 -12.29
C VAL A 95 0.50 -12.96 -13.14
N LYS A 96 -0.66 -13.46 -12.70
CA LYS A 96 -1.48 -14.42 -13.46
C LYS A 96 -1.94 -13.88 -14.83
N THR A 97 -2.01 -12.55 -15.02
CA THR A 97 -2.35 -11.97 -16.32
C THR A 97 -1.19 -12.02 -17.33
N LYS A 98 0.01 -12.47 -16.91
CA LYS A 98 1.22 -12.61 -17.74
C LYS A 98 1.55 -11.34 -18.54
N PRO A 99 1.68 -10.17 -17.89
CA PRO A 99 2.13 -8.96 -18.58
C PRO A 99 3.58 -9.11 -19.04
N SER A 100 3.97 -8.42 -20.11
CA SER A 100 5.37 -8.39 -20.57
C SER A 100 6.30 -7.72 -19.55
N TYR A 101 5.78 -6.67 -18.88
CA TYR A 101 6.46 -5.96 -17.81
C TYR A 101 5.45 -5.38 -16.83
N ILE A 102 5.89 -5.10 -15.61
CA ILE A 102 5.12 -4.37 -14.60
C ILE A 102 5.92 -3.14 -14.21
N THR A 103 5.29 -1.96 -14.20
CA THR A 103 5.91 -0.71 -13.78
C THR A 103 5.30 -0.20 -12.49
N ILE A 104 6.13 0.14 -11.51
CA ILE A 104 5.73 0.74 -10.22
C ILE A 104 6.56 1.99 -9.96
N GLU A 105 6.06 2.88 -9.09
CA GLU A 105 6.83 4.02 -8.60
C GLU A 105 7.76 3.65 -7.43
N ASP A 106 8.91 4.34 -7.33
CA ASP A 106 9.73 4.30 -6.11
C ASP A 106 9.12 5.15 -5.00
N LEU A 107 8.30 4.55 -4.15
CA LEU A 107 7.73 5.24 -2.99
C LEU A 107 8.79 5.57 -1.93
N ASN A 108 8.90 6.85 -1.55
CA ASN A 108 9.66 7.28 -0.38
C ASN A 108 8.93 6.92 0.93
N VAL A 109 8.79 5.63 1.23
CA VAL A 109 8.04 5.13 2.40
C VAL A 109 8.60 5.71 3.70
N SER A 110 9.93 5.83 3.84
CA SER A 110 10.56 6.41 5.03
C SER A 110 10.19 7.89 5.20
N GLY A 111 10.14 8.66 4.11
CA GLY A 111 9.63 10.04 4.11
C GLY A 111 8.15 10.13 4.48
N MET A 112 7.30 9.27 3.90
CA MET A 112 5.86 9.23 4.20
C MET A 112 5.58 8.89 5.67
N MET A 113 6.43 8.07 6.29
CA MET A 113 6.35 7.70 7.71
C MET A 113 6.65 8.88 8.66
N LYS A 114 7.33 9.94 8.21
CA LYS A 114 7.58 11.15 9.02
C LYS A 114 6.31 11.96 9.29
N ASN A 115 5.29 11.84 8.44
CA ASN A 115 4.01 12.51 8.65
C ASN A 115 3.22 11.80 9.77
N LYS A 116 3.15 12.40 10.96
CA LYS A 116 2.49 11.82 12.13
C LYS A 116 1.02 11.43 11.87
N HIS A 117 0.30 12.19 11.04
CA HIS A 117 -1.11 11.91 10.73
C HIS A 117 -1.29 10.73 9.78
N LEU A 118 -0.32 10.46 8.90
CA LEU A 118 -0.39 9.40 7.89
C LEU A 118 0.45 8.16 8.24
N SER A 119 1.43 8.28 9.13
CA SER A 119 2.40 7.24 9.50
C SER A 119 1.74 5.89 9.80
N LYS A 120 0.67 5.87 10.60
CA LYS A 120 -0.09 4.64 10.90
C LYS A 120 -0.70 4.02 9.64
N ALA A 121 -1.28 4.85 8.77
CA ALA A 121 -1.92 4.38 7.54
C ALA A 121 -0.88 3.82 6.56
N VAL A 122 0.26 4.51 6.40
CA VAL A 122 1.40 4.10 5.57
C VAL A 122 2.00 2.78 6.07
N ALA A 123 2.31 2.68 7.36
CA ALA A 123 2.82 1.45 7.97
C ALA A 123 1.87 0.26 7.75
N SER A 124 0.56 0.52 7.79
CA SER A 124 -0.45 -0.52 7.61
C SER A 124 -0.60 -1.00 6.16
N GLN A 125 -0.17 -0.22 5.15
CA GLN A 125 -0.18 -0.65 3.75
C GLN A 125 0.93 -1.62 3.39
N LYS A 126 2.06 -1.60 4.12
CA LYS A 126 3.21 -2.46 3.85
C LYS A 126 3.73 -2.36 2.41
N PHE A 127 3.84 -1.14 1.86
CA PHE A 127 4.32 -0.90 0.49
C PHE A 127 5.68 -1.56 0.18
N TYR A 128 6.61 -1.52 1.13
CA TYR A 128 7.92 -2.18 0.97
C TYR A 128 7.79 -3.70 0.84
N GLU A 129 6.92 -4.33 1.63
CA GLU A 129 6.66 -5.78 1.54
C GLU A 129 6.02 -6.14 0.20
N PHE A 130 5.09 -5.30 -0.29
CA PHE A 130 4.49 -5.46 -1.61
C PHE A 130 5.55 -5.41 -2.72
N LYS A 131 6.41 -4.37 -2.75
CA LYS A 131 7.50 -4.23 -3.74
C LYS A 131 8.41 -5.47 -3.73
N THR A 132 8.86 -5.88 -2.54
CA THR A 132 9.77 -7.04 -2.37
C THR A 132 9.13 -8.34 -2.88
N LYS A 133 7.86 -8.60 -2.52
CA LYS A 133 7.16 -9.82 -2.97
C LYS A 133 6.82 -9.79 -4.45
N LEU A 134 6.47 -8.62 -4.99
CA LEU A 134 6.20 -8.45 -6.41
C LEU A 134 7.47 -8.74 -7.21
N GLN A 135 8.61 -8.18 -6.81
CA GLN A 135 9.91 -8.44 -7.43
C GLN A 135 10.26 -9.93 -7.43
N ALA A 136 10.10 -10.62 -6.29
CA ALA A 136 10.30 -12.06 -6.21
C ALA A 136 9.40 -12.82 -7.20
N LYS A 137 8.09 -12.51 -7.22
CA LYS A 137 7.15 -13.19 -8.13
C LYS A 137 7.37 -12.85 -9.60
N CYS A 138 7.77 -11.64 -9.93
CA CYS A 138 8.14 -11.25 -11.28
C CYS A 138 9.33 -12.07 -11.78
N ARG A 139 10.39 -12.20 -10.97
CA ARG A 139 11.56 -13.04 -11.28
C ARG A 139 11.19 -14.50 -11.52
N GLU A 140 10.35 -15.07 -10.65
CA GLU A 140 9.85 -16.45 -10.80
C GLU A 140 9.04 -16.67 -12.09
N ASN A 141 8.43 -15.63 -12.66
CA ASN A 141 7.56 -15.74 -13.84
C ASN A 141 8.21 -15.15 -15.11
N GLY A 142 9.47 -14.70 -15.03
CA GLY A 142 10.16 -14.06 -16.17
C GLY A 142 9.54 -12.72 -16.58
N ILE A 143 8.89 -12.01 -15.66
CA ILE A 143 8.28 -10.70 -15.91
C ILE A 143 9.27 -9.62 -15.48
N GLU A 144 9.52 -8.63 -16.33
CA GLU A 144 10.37 -7.49 -15.98
C GLU A 144 9.64 -6.56 -15.01
N LEU A 145 10.24 -6.29 -13.83
CA LEU A 145 9.74 -5.28 -12.90
C LEU A 145 10.51 -3.97 -13.09
N ARG A 146 9.82 -2.96 -13.60
CA ARG A 146 10.31 -1.60 -13.82
C ARG A 146 9.96 -0.73 -12.63
N VAL A 147 10.91 0.09 -12.19
CA VAL A 147 10.74 1.06 -11.12
C VAL A 147 11.04 2.43 -11.69
N VAL A 148 10.03 3.31 -11.71
CA VAL A 148 10.25 4.71 -12.10
C VAL A 148 10.69 5.52 -10.90
N ASP A 149 11.47 6.57 -11.18
CA ASP A 149 11.88 7.53 -10.16
C ASP A 149 10.67 8.20 -9.50
N ARG A 150 10.81 8.54 -8.21
CA ARG A 150 9.75 9.14 -7.39
C ARG A 150 9.30 10.51 -7.85
N TRP A 151 10.12 11.22 -8.62
CA TRP A 151 9.81 12.52 -9.19
C TRP A 151 9.11 12.42 -10.54
N PHE A 152 8.95 11.20 -11.09
CA PHE A 152 8.17 10.97 -12.29
C PHE A 152 6.73 11.46 -12.08
N PRO A 153 6.23 12.43 -12.87
CA PRO A 153 4.95 13.09 -12.63
C PRO A 153 3.75 12.25 -13.11
N SER A 154 3.67 10.97 -12.72
CA SER A 154 2.64 10.01 -13.16
C SER A 154 1.23 10.57 -13.01
N SER A 155 0.91 11.10 -11.83
CA SER A 155 -0.43 11.64 -11.52
C SER A 155 -0.72 13.02 -12.13
N LYS A 156 0.31 13.76 -12.54
CA LYS A 156 0.19 15.12 -13.08
C LYS A 156 0.26 15.17 -14.61
N THR A 157 0.75 14.11 -15.24
CA THR A 157 0.87 14.01 -16.70
C THR A 157 -0.46 13.52 -17.27
N CYS A 158 -0.94 14.13 -18.35
CA CYS A 158 -2.07 13.59 -19.08
C CYS A 158 -1.65 12.32 -19.82
N HIS A 159 -2.31 11.19 -19.58
CA HIS A 159 -2.02 9.98 -20.35
C HIS A 159 -2.24 10.15 -21.86
N CYS A 160 -3.25 10.93 -22.26
CA CYS A 160 -3.61 11.16 -23.65
C CYS A 160 -2.60 12.07 -24.39
N CYS A 161 -2.39 13.31 -23.94
CA CYS A 161 -1.58 14.30 -24.67
C CYS A 161 -0.22 14.60 -24.04
N LYS A 162 0.13 13.95 -22.93
CA LYS A 162 1.40 14.11 -22.17
C LYS A 162 1.65 15.50 -21.59
N SER A 163 0.67 16.41 -21.62
CA SER A 163 0.76 17.71 -20.93
C SER A 163 0.86 17.52 -19.41
N ILE A 164 1.63 18.38 -18.73
CA ILE A 164 1.82 18.30 -17.27
C ILE A 164 0.99 19.37 -16.58
N LYS A 165 0.05 18.93 -15.74
CA LYS A 165 -0.78 19.80 -14.91
C LYS A 165 -0.09 20.15 -13.60
N LYS A 166 0.53 21.33 -13.54
CA LYS A 166 1.36 21.76 -12.39
C LYS A 166 0.54 22.00 -11.11
N ASP A 167 -0.67 22.51 -11.27
CA ASP A 167 -1.61 22.98 -10.23
C ASP A 167 -2.54 21.90 -9.65
N LEU A 168 -2.38 20.64 -10.08
CA LEU A 168 -3.19 19.51 -9.58
C LEU A 168 -2.97 19.28 -8.07
N LYS A 169 -4.05 19.31 -7.30
CA LYS A 169 -4.05 19.10 -5.84
C LYS A 169 -4.33 17.65 -5.49
N LEU A 170 -3.91 17.23 -4.29
CA LEU A 170 -4.22 15.90 -3.73
C LEU A 170 -5.72 15.66 -3.52
N SER A 171 -6.51 16.72 -3.37
CA SER A 171 -7.97 16.67 -3.28
C SER A 171 -8.64 16.32 -4.61
N ASP A 172 -7.96 16.58 -5.72
CA ASP A 172 -8.53 16.44 -7.06
C ASP A 172 -8.51 14.96 -7.43
N ARG A 173 -9.69 14.32 -7.41
CA ARG A 173 -9.84 12.89 -7.71
C ARG A 173 -9.99 12.59 -9.18
N LEU A 174 -10.37 13.58 -9.96
CA LEU A 174 -10.47 13.48 -11.41
C LEU A 174 -9.33 14.27 -12.03
N PHE A 175 -8.62 13.65 -12.97
CA PHE A 175 -7.72 14.33 -13.87
C PHE A 175 -8.55 14.93 -15.00
N ARG A 176 -8.48 16.25 -15.19
CA ARG A 176 -9.13 16.96 -16.30
C ARG A 176 -8.07 17.69 -17.11
N CYS A 177 -7.94 17.33 -18.38
CA CYS A 177 -7.00 17.92 -19.32
C CYS A 177 -7.71 18.81 -20.33
N ASP A 178 -7.01 19.84 -20.81
CA ASP A 178 -7.49 20.72 -21.88
C ASP A 178 -7.66 20.01 -23.23
N CYS A 179 -7.02 18.85 -23.42
CA CYS A 179 -7.24 18.00 -24.59
C CYS A 179 -8.56 17.21 -24.55
N GLY A 180 -9.41 17.45 -23.55
CA GLY A 180 -10.70 16.76 -23.35
C GLY A 180 -10.63 15.45 -22.56
N TYR A 181 -9.43 14.97 -22.21
CA TYR A 181 -9.28 13.75 -21.40
C TYR A 181 -9.73 13.98 -19.96
N ILE A 182 -10.67 13.15 -19.49
CA ILE A 182 -11.23 13.18 -18.14
C ILE A 182 -11.24 11.76 -17.60
N GLU A 183 -10.56 11.51 -16.48
CA GLU A 183 -10.47 10.18 -15.88
C GLU A 183 -10.16 10.25 -14.37
N ASP A 184 -10.29 9.15 -13.63
CA ASP A 184 -9.76 9.05 -12.26
C ASP A 184 -8.24 9.33 -12.26
N ARG A 185 -7.80 10.17 -11.32
CA ARG A 185 -6.40 10.62 -11.20
C ARG A 185 -5.43 9.46 -10.98
N ASP A 186 -5.80 8.51 -10.15
CA ASP A 186 -4.95 7.39 -9.77
C ASP A 186 -4.90 6.37 -10.93
N PHE A 187 -6.00 6.21 -11.70
CA PHE A 187 -5.98 5.44 -12.96
C PHE A 187 -5.14 6.09 -14.07
N ASN A 188 -5.23 7.42 -14.24
CA ASN A 188 -4.33 8.17 -15.14
C ASN A 188 -2.85 7.98 -14.74
N ALA A 189 -2.54 7.97 -13.44
CA ALA A 189 -1.20 7.70 -12.96
C ALA A 189 -0.74 6.27 -13.35
N ALA A 190 -1.58 5.26 -13.15
CA ALA A 190 -1.28 3.89 -13.54
C ALA A 190 -1.02 3.74 -15.05
N LEU A 191 -1.79 4.43 -15.89
CA LEU A 191 -1.56 4.45 -17.35
C LEU A 191 -0.23 5.11 -17.71
N ASN A 192 0.14 6.22 -17.05
CA ASN A 192 1.44 6.85 -17.27
C ASN A 192 2.62 6.00 -16.77
N LEU A 193 2.44 5.23 -15.69
CA LEU A 193 3.44 4.27 -15.22
C LEU A 193 3.66 3.16 -16.24
N ARG A 194 2.59 2.63 -16.86
CA ARG A 194 2.69 1.62 -17.93
C ARG A 194 3.52 2.14 -19.11
N ASP A 195 3.29 3.40 -19.48
CA ASP A 195 3.91 4.04 -20.65
C ASP A 195 5.28 4.66 -20.34
N ALA A 196 5.79 4.55 -19.11
CA ALA A 196 7.04 5.19 -18.71
C ALA A 196 8.23 4.63 -19.51
N THR A 197 9.04 5.53 -20.07
CA THR A 197 10.22 5.19 -20.88
C THR A 197 11.52 5.22 -20.08
N THR A 198 11.56 5.99 -18.99
CA THR A 198 12.71 6.09 -18.08
C THR A 198 12.41 5.34 -16.79
N TYR A 199 13.13 4.25 -16.54
CA TYR A 199 12.97 3.38 -15.37
C TYR A 199 14.25 2.59 -15.10
N GLU A 200 14.34 2.03 -13.90
CA GLU A 200 15.33 1.03 -13.52
C GLU A 200 14.66 -0.36 -13.44
N VAL A 201 15.38 -1.42 -13.78
CA VAL A 201 14.90 -2.81 -13.62
C VAL A 201 15.31 -3.32 -12.23
N ALA A 202 14.34 -3.86 -11.48
CA ALA A 202 14.52 -4.28 -10.08
C ALA A 202 15.09 -5.70 -9.88
#